data_AF-A0A3D0DZ81-F1
#
_entry.id   AF-A0A3D0DZ81-F1
#
_cell.length_a   1.000
_cell.length_b   1.000
_cell.length_c   1.000
_cell.angle_alpha   90.00
_cell.angle_beta   90.00
_cell.angle_gamma   90.00
#
_symmetry.space_group_name_H-M   'P 1'
#
loop_
_entity.id
_entity.type
_entity.pdbx_description
1 polymer ?
#
loop_
_entity_poly.entity_id
_entity_poly.type
_entity_poly.pdbx_seq_one_letter_code
_entity_poly.pdbx_strand_id
1 'polypeptide(L)'
;MQKNHKPQGFAIVTHGGAGEPLEFADGCANAARSGRARFLETGDPLDAAVAAVLVFEEDERFNAGTGSVLCLDGATIEMDASIMDTRGRLGAIAGVRDVRNPILLARAVADT
;
A
#
# COMPACT_ATOMS: atom_id res chain seq x y z
N MET A 1 -17.86 28.66 -21.50
CA MET A 1 -18.72 27.61 -20.91
C MET A 1 -17.86 26.73 -20.01
N GLN A 2 -17.91 26.93 -18.69
CA GLN A 2 -17.23 26.05 -17.73
C GLN A 2 -18.03 24.75 -17.63
N LYS A 3 -17.42 23.63 -18.02
CA LYS A 3 -18.01 22.31 -17.78
C LYS A 3 -17.91 22.03 -16.28
N ASN A 4 -19.04 22.10 -15.58
CA ASN A 4 -19.18 21.56 -14.22
C ASN A 4 -18.89 20.06 -14.26
N HIS A 5 -17.64 19.67 -14.01
CA HIS A 5 -17.31 18.28 -13.72
C HIS A 5 -17.79 18.02 -12.29
N LYS A 6 -18.92 17.34 -12.11
CA LYS A 6 -19.19 16.67 -10.83
C LYS A 6 -17.97 15.81 -10.52
N PRO A 7 -17.43 15.82 -9.29
CA PRO A 7 -16.40 14.84 -8.94
C PRO A 7 -16.99 13.47 -9.24
N GLN A 8 -16.39 12.73 -10.17
CA GLN A 8 -16.73 11.33 -10.36
C GLN A 8 -16.48 10.65 -9.02
N GLY A 9 -17.43 9.84 -8.56
CA GLY A 9 -17.25 9.09 -7.32
C GLY A 9 -15.98 8.24 -7.42
N PHE A 10 -15.23 8.14 -6.33
CA PHE A 10 -14.06 7.28 -6.24
C PHE A 10 -14.37 6.08 -5.35
N ALA A 11 -13.66 4.99 -5.59
CA ALA A 11 -13.67 3.80 -4.75
C ALA A 11 -12.23 3.46 -4.38
N ILE A 12 -12.04 2.97 -3.15
CA ILE A 12 -10.77 2.44 -2.66
C ILE A 12 -11.07 1.03 -2.16
N VAL A 13 -10.27 0.08 -2.62
CA VAL A 13 -10.37 -1.33 -2.26
C VAL A 13 -9.01 -1.77 -1.76
N THR A 14 -9.00 -2.51 -0.66
CA THR A 14 -7.78 -2.99 0.01
C THR A 14 -7.96 -4.45 0.39
N HIS A 15 -6.89 -5.22 0.43
CA HIS A 15 -6.87 -6.57 1.01
C HIS A 15 -5.67 -6.69 1.96
N GLY A 16 -5.84 -7.41 3.07
CA GLY A 16 -4.75 -7.75 3.99
C GLY A 16 -4.03 -9.05 3.64
N GLY A 17 -4.56 -9.83 2.69
CA GLY A 17 -4.07 -11.16 2.33
C GLY A 17 -5.21 -12.13 2.11
N ALA A 18 -4.99 -13.19 1.33
CA ALA A 18 -5.95 -14.26 1.19
C ALA A 18 -5.73 -15.31 2.29
N GLY A 19 -6.78 -15.63 3.03
CA GLY A 19 -6.70 -16.55 4.18
C GLY A 19 -6.48 -15.87 5.53
N GLU A 20 -6.42 -14.54 5.56
CA GLU A 20 -6.35 -13.78 6.82
C GLU A 20 -7.59 -13.99 7.70
N PRO A 21 -7.43 -14.06 9.03
CA PRO A 21 -8.55 -14.16 9.96
C PRO A 21 -9.54 -13.00 9.83
N LEU A 22 -10.84 -13.28 10.00
CA LEU A 22 -11.88 -12.23 9.96
C LEU A 22 -11.70 -11.15 11.04
N GLU A 23 -11.00 -11.48 12.13
CA GLU A 23 -10.65 -10.53 13.18
C GLU A 23 -9.71 -9.40 12.70
N PHE A 24 -9.00 -9.58 11.58
CA PHE A 24 -8.14 -8.56 10.98
C PHE A 24 -8.88 -7.67 9.97
N ALA A 25 -10.20 -7.83 9.83
CA ALA A 25 -11.01 -7.04 8.91
C ALA A 25 -10.97 -5.52 9.20
N ASP A 26 -10.70 -5.14 10.46
CA ASP A 26 -10.49 -3.76 10.85
C ASP A 26 -9.28 -3.12 10.15
N GLY A 27 -8.22 -3.90 9.90
CA GLY A 27 -7.01 -3.45 9.20
C GLY A 27 -7.31 -3.03 7.76
N CYS A 28 -8.10 -3.82 7.02
CA CYS A 28 -8.57 -3.42 5.69
C CYS A 28 -9.40 -2.13 5.74
N ALA A 29 -10.29 -1.99 6.72
CA ALA A 29 -11.08 -0.78 6.88
C ALA A 29 -10.21 0.44 7.24
N ASN A 30 -9.18 0.26 8.06
CA ASN A 30 -8.17 1.27 8.41
C ASN A 30 -7.37 1.70 7.17
N ALA A 31 -6.87 0.75 6.38
CA ALA A 31 -6.13 1.00 5.16
C ALA A 31 -6.97 1.79 4.14
N ALA A 32 -8.23 1.38 3.92
CA ALA A 32 -9.13 2.10 3.03
C ALA A 32 -9.45 3.52 3.53
N ARG A 33 -9.59 3.72 4.85
CA ARG A 33 -9.77 5.06 5.45
C ARG A 33 -8.53 5.94 5.27
N SER A 34 -7.33 5.39 5.47
CA SER A 34 -6.06 6.08 5.26
C SER A 34 -5.90 6.51 3.80
N GLY A 35 -6.10 5.58 2.86
CA GLY A 35 -6.07 5.89 1.43
C GLY A 35 -7.12 6.95 1.05
N ARG A 36 -8.33 6.88 1.61
CA ARG A 36 -9.37 7.89 1.38
C ARG A 36 -8.95 9.27 1.88
N ALA A 37 -8.40 9.35 3.10
CA ALA A 37 -7.93 10.62 3.65
C ALA A 37 -6.84 11.22 2.76
N ARG A 38 -5.87 10.40 2.33
CA ARG A 38 -4.78 10.83 1.44
C ARG A 38 -5.26 11.26 0.06
N PHE A 39 -6.24 10.56 -0.51
CA PHE A 39 -6.85 10.95 -1.79
C PHE A 39 -7.56 12.30 -1.68
N LEU A 40 -8.32 12.54 -0.61
CA LEU A 40 -9.02 13.81 -0.40
C LEU A 40 -8.06 14.99 -0.21
N GLU A 41 -6.86 14.73 0.30
CA GLU A 41 -5.80 15.74 0.46
C GLU A 41 -5.09 16.06 -0.87
N THR A 42 -4.79 15.05 -1.68
CA THR A 42 -3.88 15.18 -2.85
C THR A 42 -4.57 15.19 -4.20
N GLY A 43 -5.71 14.50 -4.31
CA GLY A 43 -6.31 14.12 -5.58
C GLY A 43 -5.52 13.06 -6.38
N ASP A 44 -4.45 12.46 -5.83
CA ASP A 44 -3.64 11.44 -6.53
C ASP A 44 -4.02 10.02 -6.06
N PRO A 45 -4.59 9.16 -6.93
CA PRO A 45 -4.88 7.76 -6.60
C PRO A 45 -3.65 6.95 -6.20
N LEU A 46 -2.46 7.27 -6.72
CA LEU A 46 -1.23 6.57 -6.38
C LEU A 46 -0.82 6.87 -4.94
N ASP A 47 -0.95 8.12 -4.49
CA ASP A 47 -0.71 8.50 -3.10
C ASP A 47 -1.72 7.83 -2.16
N ALA A 48 -2.98 7.68 -2.59
CA ALA A 48 -4.00 6.95 -1.83
C ALA A 48 -3.63 5.47 -1.65
N ALA A 49 -3.13 4.81 -2.71
CA ALA A 49 -2.69 3.43 -2.64
C ALA A 49 -1.49 3.27 -1.69
N VAL A 50 -0.48 4.16 -1.78
CA VAL A 50 0.68 4.16 -0.88
C VAL A 50 0.25 4.32 0.58
N ALA A 51 -0.63 5.27 0.89
CA ALA A 51 -1.12 5.48 2.25
C ALA A 51 -1.95 4.31 2.80
N ALA A 52 -2.65 3.57 1.94
CA ALA A 52 -3.35 2.35 2.34
C ALA A 52 -2.37 1.22 2.65
N VAL A 53 -1.35 1.00 1.81
CA VAL A 53 -0.36 -0.07 2.01
C VAL A 53 0.50 0.18 3.26
N LEU A 54 0.84 1.44 3.54
CA LEU A 54 1.55 1.80 4.77
C LEU A 54 0.82 1.34 6.05
N VAL A 55 -0.52 1.30 6.04
CA VAL A 55 -1.28 0.77 7.20
C VAL A 55 -1.00 -0.72 7.39
N PHE A 56 -0.89 -1.49 6.32
CA PHE A 56 -0.56 -2.91 6.40
C PHE A 56 0.91 -3.14 6.81
N GLU A 57 1.84 -2.34 6.29
CA GLU A 57 3.28 -2.48 6.62
C GLU A 57 3.63 -2.08 8.07
N GLU A 58 2.80 -1.25 8.70
CA GLU A 58 2.98 -0.81 10.09
C GLU A 58 2.16 -1.64 11.11
N ASP A 59 1.29 -2.52 10.63
CA ASP A 59 0.45 -3.39 11.46
C ASP A 59 1.04 -4.80 11.47
N GLU A 60 1.64 -5.17 12.61
CA GLU A 60 2.36 -6.44 12.82
C GLU A 60 1.50 -7.70 12.56
N ARG A 61 0.17 -7.54 12.45
CA ARG A 61 -0.75 -8.63 12.13
C ARG A 61 -0.65 -9.09 10.68
N PHE A 62 -0.18 -8.25 9.76
CA PHE A 62 -0.13 -8.55 8.33
C PHE A 62 1.26 -8.92 7.88
N ASN A 63 1.35 -9.85 6.93
CA ASN A 63 2.62 -10.25 6.30
C ASN A 63 3.11 -9.19 5.30
N ALA A 64 3.49 -8.02 5.81
CA ALA A 64 4.09 -6.92 5.08
C ALA A 64 4.86 -6.00 6.05
N GLY A 65 5.92 -5.35 5.57
CA GLY A 65 6.70 -4.40 6.39
C GLY A 65 7.15 -5.02 7.72
N THR A 66 6.76 -4.39 8.82
CA THR A 66 7.13 -4.80 10.19
C THR A 66 6.61 -6.18 10.58
N GLY A 67 5.45 -6.59 10.06
CA GLY A 67 4.83 -7.90 10.34
C GLY A 67 5.28 -9.02 9.40
N SER A 68 6.27 -8.77 8.54
CA SER A 68 6.71 -9.75 7.54
C SER A 68 7.20 -11.06 8.17
N VAL A 69 6.84 -12.16 7.51
CA VAL A 69 7.21 -13.51 7.93
C VAL A 69 8.69 -13.76 7.68
N LEU A 70 9.31 -14.51 8.58
CA LEU A 70 10.71 -14.92 8.47
C LEU A 70 10.93 -15.82 7.25
N CYS A 71 12.09 -15.64 6.60
CA CYS A 71 12.60 -16.54 5.59
C CYS A 71 12.87 -17.94 6.17
N LEU A 72 13.21 -18.90 5.31
CA LEU A 72 13.45 -20.30 5.69
C LEU A 72 14.61 -20.49 6.69
N ASP A 73 15.50 -19.50 6.82
CA ASP A 73 16.57 -19.51 7.82
C ASP A 73 16.07 -19.21 9.25
N GLY A 74 14.80 -18.81 9.41
CA GLY A 74 14.19 -18.45 10.68
C GLY A 74 14.78 -17.20 11.33
N ALA A 75 15.50 -16.37 10.56
CA ALA A 75 16.24 -15.22 11.09
C ALA A 75 16.10 -13.96 10.24
N THR A 76 15.96 -14.09 8.92
CA THR A 76 15.92 -12.94 8.01
C THR A 76 14.50 -12.63 7.55
N ILE A 77 14.28 -11.36 7.18
CA ILE A 77 13.05 -10.89 6.54
C ILE A 77 13.46 -10.34 5.18
N GLU A 78 12.80 -10.81 4.14
CA GLU A 78 12.91 -10.29 2.77
C GLU A 78 11.54 -9.88 2.28
N MET A 79 11.45 -8.70 1.68
CA MET A 79 10.19 -8.10 1.27
C MET A 79 10.20 -7.72 -0.20
N ASP A 80 9.02 -7.86 -0.81
CA ASP A 80 8.72 -7.45 -2.17
C ASP A 80 7.60 -6.39 -2.11
N ALA A 81 7.66 -5.39 -2.99
CA ALA A 81 6.58 -4.41 -3.13
C ALA A 81 6.58 -3.82 -4.54
N SER A 82 5.41 -3.40 -5.00
CA SER A 82 5.29 -2.68 -6.26
C SER A 82 4.15 -1.67 -6.25
N ILE A 83 4.27 -0.65 -7.10
CA ILE A 83 3.24 0.35 -7.36
C ILE A 83 3.12 0.62 -8.85
N MET A 84 1.94 1.08 -9.28
CA MET A 84 1.69 1.49 -10.66
C MET A 84 0.56 2.54 -10.73
N ASP A 85 0.66 3.49 -11.65
CA ASP A 85 -0.43 4.38 -12.04
C ASP A 85 -0.89 4.19 -13.49
N THR A 86 -1.98 4.86 -13.87
CA THR A 86 -2.57 4.77 -15.22
C THR A 86 -1.76 5.49 -16.31
N ARG A 87 -0.74 6.25 -15.93
CA ARG A 87 0.16 6.99 -16.84
C ARG A 87 1.45 6.21 -17.12
N GLY A 88 1.58 5.01 -16.55
CA GLY A 88 2.75 4.15 -16.72
C GLY A 88 3.88 4.44 -15.73
N ARG A 89 3.65 5.25 -14.68
CA ARG A 89 4.58 5.31 -13.54
C ARG A 89 4.50 3.97 -12.83
N LEU A 90 5.63 3.28 -12.69
CA LEU A 90 5.71 1.96 -12.07
C LEU A 90 7.02 1.83 -11.32
N GLY A 91 7.00 1.16 -10.18
CA GLY A 91 8.19 0.85 -9.41
C GLY A 91 8.00 -0.46 -8.67
N ALA A 92 9.05 -1.28 -8.66
CA ALA A 92 9.03 -2.58 -8.02
C ALA A 92 10.38 -2.86 -7.38
N ILE A 93 10.34 -3.54 -6.25
CA ILE A 93 11.49 -4.05 -5.51
C ILE A 93 11.22 -5.49 -5.12
N ALA A 94 12.30 -6.26 -4.97
CA ALA A 94 12.22 -7.66 -4.56
C ALA A 94 13.42 -8.05 -3.69
N GLY A 95 13.19 -8.92 -2.72
CA GLY A 95 14.22 -9.46 -1.84
C GLY A 95 14.93 -8.41 -1.00
N VAL A 96 14.28 -7.27 -0.71
CA VAL A 96 14.92 -6.20 0.06
C VAL A 96 14.89 -6.52 1.55
N ARG A 97 15.93 -6.06 2.25
CA ARG A 97 16.11 -6.21 3.69
C ARG A 97 16.29 -4.83 4.32
N ASP A 98 16.07 -4.74 5.63
CA ASP A 98 16.33 -3.53 6.41
C ASP A 98 15.56 -2.28 5.94
N VAL A 99 14.35 -2.49 5.38
CA VAL A 99 13.45 -1.42 4.93
C VAL A 99 12.14 -1.52 5.70
N ARG A 100 11.82 -0.50 6.50
CA ARG A 100 10.56 -0.49 7.28
C ARG A 100 9.32 -0.51 6.39
N ASN A 101 9.32 0.27 5.31
CA ASN A 101 8.19 0.45 4.41
C ASN A 101 8.57 0.16 2.95
N PRO A 102 8.55 -1.12 2.53
CA PRO A 102 8.85 -1.54 1.15
C PRO A 102 8.12 -0.74 0.07
N ILE A 103 6.86 -0.32 0.30
CA ILE A 103 6.07 0.45 -0.66
C ILE A 103 6.65 1.83 -0.93
N LEU A 104 7.29 2.47 0.05
CA LEU A 104 7.96 3.76 -0.13
C LEU A 104 9.24 3.62 -0.95
N LEU A 105 9.95 2.49 -0.81
CA LEU A 105 11.09 2.19 -1.66
C LEU A 105 10.64 1.90 -3.11
N ALA A 106 9.56 1.13 -3.30
CA ALA A 106 8.97 0.95 -4.62
C ALA A 106 8.51 2.28 -5.23
N ARG A 107 7.99 3.22 -4.43
CA ARG A 107 7.67 4.58 -4.88
C ARG A 107 8.90 5.36 -5.32
N ALA A 108 9.99 5.28 -4.57
CA ALA A 108 11.24 5.92 -4.96
C ALA A 108 11.76 5.39 -6.31
N VAL A 109 11.61 4.09 -6.58
CA VAL A 109 11.91 3.50 -7.90
C VAL A 109 10.99 4.03 -9.00
N ALA A 110 9.70 4.23 -8.72
CA ALA A 110 8.75 4.76 -9.72
C ALA A 110 8.98 6.22 -10.10
N ASP A 111 9.70 6.96 -9.27
CA ASP A 111 9.97 8.39 -9.44
C ASP A 111 11.38 8.67 -10.05
N THR A 112 12.10 7.64 -10.51
CA THR A 112 13.37 7.77 -11.27
C THR A 112 13.14 8.08 -12.74
#